data_AF-A0AAD9XUD3-F1
#
_entry.id   AF-A0AAD9XUD3-F1
#
_cell.length_a   1.000
_cell.length_b   1.000
_cell.length_c   1.000
_cell.angle_alpha   90.00
_cell.angle_beta   90.00
_cell.angle_gamma   90.00
#
_symmetry.space_group_name_H-M   'P 1'
#
loop_
_entity.id
_entity.type
_entity.pdbx_description
1 polymer ?
#
loop_
_entity_poly.entity_id
_entity_poly.type
_entity_poly.pdbx_seq_one_letter_code
_entity_poly.pdbx_strand_id
1 'polypeptide(L)'
;MVNGIIVRGCYDNQLTLDTAVVDLYVKCGSLVYARKAFHRVHRKNVISWSTMISGYGMHGHGREALSLFDQMKLSIKPDHITFVSVLYYYQPAVMLA
;
A
#
# COMPACT_ATOMS: atom_id res chain seq x y z
N MET A 1 -27.14 -6.18 2.64
CA MET A 1 -26.73 -4.78 2.89
C MET A 1 -25.92 -4.83 4.18
N VAL A 2 -24.59 -4.86 4.17
CA VAL A 2 -23.73 -3.75 3.75
C VAL A 2 -22.54 -4.27 2.93
N ASN A 3 -22.62 -4.00 1.63
CA ASN A 3 -21.56 -3.58 0.70
C ASN A 3 -20.17 -4.23 0.78
N GLY A 4 -19.89 -5.03 -0.25
CA GLY A 4 -18.65 -4.87 -1.02
C GLY A 4 -17.38 -5.22 -0.29
N ILE A 5 -17.10 -6.52 -0.13
CA ILE A 5 -15.70 -6.95 -0.06
C ILE A 5 -15.16 -6.81 -1.47
N ILE A 6 -14.68 -5.59 -1.68
CA ILE A 6 -14.03 -5.06 -2.84
C ILE A 6 -13.14 -6.15 -3.46
N VAL A 7 -13.61 -6.69 -4.57
CA VAL A 7 -12.76 -7.19 -5.64
C VAL A 7 -11.99 -5.96 -6.15
N ARG A 8 -10.89 -5.61 -5.51
CA ARG A 8 -9.81 -4.76 -6.03
C ARG A 8 -8.52 -5.23 -5.37
N GLY A 9 -7.52 -5.74 -6.06
CA GLY A 9 -7.42 -6.06 -7.46
C GLY A 9 -6.11 -6.83 -7.57
N CYS A 10 -6.19 -8.07 -8.04
CA CYS A 10 -5.05 -8.65 -8.75
C CYS A 10 -4.88 -7.81 -10.02
N TYR A 11 -4.24 -6.65 -9.90
CA TYR A 11 -3.66 -5.99 -11.05
C TYR A 11 -2.25 -6.56 -11.19
N ASP A 12 -2.17 -7.47 -12.16
CA ASP A 12 -0.96 -8.02 -12.72
C ASP A 12 0.15 -6.97 -12.83
N ASN A 13 1.37 -7.42 -12.54
CA ASN A 13 2.68 -6.81 -12.83
C ASN A 13 3.53 -6.25 -11.67
N GLN A 14 3.06 -6.21 -10.41
CA GLN A 14 3.92 -5.80 -9.28
C GLN A 14 3.79 -6.62 -7.99
N LEU A 15 3.16 -7.80 -8.04
CA LEU A 15 3.13 -8.72 -6.91
C LEU A 15 4.52 -9.35 -6.72
N THR A 16 5.38 -8.71 -5.92
CA THR A 16 6.64 -9.32 -5.53
C THR A 16 6.36 -10.53 -4.63
N LEU A 17 7.20 -11.56 -4.70
CA LEU A 17 7.13 -12.74 -3.82
C LEU A 17 6.99 -12.33 -2.34
N ASP A 18 7.69 -11.26 -1.94
CA ASP A 18 7.62 -10.73 -0.58
C ASP A 18 6.21 -10.23 -0.18
N THR A 19 5.48 -9.61 -1.12
CA THR A 19 4.11 -9.12 -0.86
C THR A 19 3.11 -10.27 -0.77
N ALA A 20 3.30 -11.32 -1.58
CA ALA A 20 2.46 -12.52 -1.53
C ALA A 20 2.60 -13.27 -0.19
N VAL A 21 3.82 -13.34 0.36
CA VAL A 21 4.07 -13.96 1.67
C VAL A 21 3.40 -13.16 2.80
N VAL A 22 3.42 -11.82 2.71
CA VAL A 22 2.69 -10.96 3.67
C VAL A 22 1.19 -11.22 3.62
N ASP A 23 0.60 -11.23 2.42
CA ASP A 23 -0.83 -11.48 2.21
C ASP A 23 -1.26 -12.85 2.74
N LEU A 24 -0.46 -13.89 2.51
CA LEU A 24 -0.70 -15.23 3.04
C LEU A 24 -0.80 -15.22 4.56
N TYR A 25 0.18 -14.63 5.27
CA TYR A 25 0.16 -14.60 6.73
C TYR A 25 -0.98 -13.74 7.29
N VAL A 26 -1.35 -12.65 6.62
CA VAL A 26 -2.53 -11.84 6.98
C VAL A 26 -3.80 -12.67 6.91
N LYS A 27 -4.00 -13.41 5.80
CA LYS A 27 -5.17 -14.28 5.60
C LYS A 27 -5.23 -15.44 6.58
N CYS A 28 -4.08 -15.98 6.98
CA CYS A 28 -3.98 -16.99 8.03
C CYS A 28 -4.16 -16.43 9.46
N GLY A 29 -4.39 -15.12 9.62
CA GLY A 29 -4.58 -14.49 10.93
C GLY A 29 -3.30 -14.29 11.74
N SER A 30 -2.14 -14.62 11.20
CA SER A 30 -0.88 -14.46 11.92
C SER A 30 -0.20 -13.14 11.58
N LEU A 31 -0.70 -12.07 12.20
CA LEU A 31 -0.16 -10.72 12.03
C LEU A 31 1.32 -10.59 12.46
N VAL A 32 1.78 -11.43 13.39
CA VAL A 32 3.18 -11.44 13.83
C VAL A 32 4.11 -11.87 12.70
N TYR A 33 3.77 -12.96 12.00
CA TYR A 33 4.56 -13.43 10.86
C TYR A 33 4.39 -12.53 9.64
N ALA A 34 3.18 -12.01 9.41
CA ALA A 34 2.94 -11.02 8.35
C ALA A 34 3.82 -9.77 8.54
N ARG A 35 3.92 -9.25 9.76
CA ARG A 35 4.77 -8.10 10.05
C ARG A 35 6.25 -8.41 9.88
N LYS A 36 6.72 -9.60 10.30
CA LYS A 36 8.10 -10.05 10.04
C LYS A 36 8.39 -10.13 8.55
N ALA A 37 7.50 -10.73 7.76
CA ALA A 37 7.63 -10.78 6.31
C ALA A 37 7.65 -9.37 5.69
N PHE A 38 6.75 -8.49 6.14
CA PHE A 38 6.69 -7.10 5.69
C PHE A 38 8.00 -6.35 5.96
N HIS A 39 8.64 -6.57 7.10
CA HIS A 39 9.92 -5.93 7.41
C HIS A 39 11.05 -6.40 6.47
N ARG A 40 11.00 -7.65 6.00
CA ARG A 40 11.98 -8.24 5.06
C ARG A 40 11.80 -7.77 3.61
N VAL A 41 10.65 -7.19 3.26
CA VAL A 41 10.43 -6.58 1.94
C VAL A 41 11.46 -5.46 1.73
N HIS A 42 12.36 -5.65 0.76
CA HIS A 42 13.47 -4.72 0.47
C HIS A 42 12.98 -3.37 -0.06
N ARG A 43 12.01 -3.37 -0.97
CA ARG A 43 11.36 -2.17 -1.50
C ARG A 43 9.87 -2.23 -1.24
N LYS A 44 9.44 -1.56 -0.17
CA LYS A 44 8.02 -1.47 0.20
C LYS A 44 7.34 -0.48 -0.74
N ASN A 45 6.43 -0.98 -1.56
CA ASN A 45 5.57 -0.18 -2.42
C ASN A 45 4.18 0.01 -1.78
N VAL A 46 3.33 0.81 -2.44
CA VAL A 46 1.95 1.08 -2.00
C VAL A 46 1.18 -0.21 -1.71
N ILE A 47 1.39 -1.26 -2.51
CA ILE A 47 0.70 -2.56 -2.37
C ILE A 47 1.10 -3.23 -1.05
N SER A 48 2.40 -3.37 -0.78
CA SER A 48 2.89 -4.01 0.46
C SER A 48 2.38 -3.32 1.73
N TRP A 49 2.33 -1.97 1.74
CA TRP A 49 1.77 -1.20 2.85
C TRP A 49 0.26 -1.43 2.99
N SER A 50 -0.47 -1.37 1.88
CA SER A 50 -1.92 -1.52 1.86
C SER A 50 -2.37 -2.91 2.33
N THR A 51 -1.65 -3.96 1.94
CA THR A 51 -1.87 -5.33 2.44
C THR A 51 -1.73 -5.40 3.95
N MET A 52 -0.68 -4.79 4.51
CA MET A 52 -0.41 -4.88 5.94
C MET A 52 -1.39 -4.04 6.78
N ILE A 53 -1.73 -2.83 6.30
CA ILE A 53 -2.73 -1.95 6.92
C ILE A 53 -4.11 -2.63 6.93
N SER A 54 -4.52 -3.21 5.79
CA SER A 54 -5.79 -3.93 5.68
C SER A 54 -5.81 -5.16 6.59
N GLY A 55 -4.70 -5.87 6.70
CA GLY A 55 -4.57 -7.00 7.63
C GLY A 55 -4.79 -6.60 9.08
N TYR A 56 -4.17 -5.52 9.54
CA TYR A 56 -4.42 -5.01 10.90
C TYR A 56 -5.89 -4.55 11.07
N GLY A 57 -6.49 -3.91 10.07
CA GLY A 57 -7.91 -3.53 10.09
C GLY A 57 -8.86 -4.72 10.18
N MET A 58 -8.61 -5.79 9.42
CA MET A 58 -9.43 -7.01 9.39
C MET A 58 -9.43 -7.76 10.73
N HIS A 59 -8.31 -7.70 11.47
CA HIS A 59 -8.15 -8.38 12.75
C HIS A 59 -8.42 -7.46 13.97
N GLY A 60 -9.08 -6.31 13.76
CA GLY A 60 -9.52 -5.43 14.86
C GLY A 60 -8.44 -4.53 15.46
N HIS A 61 -7.25 -4.47 14.86
CA HIS A 61 -6.10 -3.69 15.31
C HIS A 61 -6.02 -2.33 14.60
N GLY A 62 -7.07 -1.52 14.74
CA GLY A 62 -7.21 -0.25 14.01
C GLY A 62 -6.14 0.80 14.33
N ARG A 63 -5.63 0.83 15.57
CA ARG A 63 -4.56 1.77 15.98
C ARG A 63 -3.25 1.46 15.27
N GLU A 64 -2.92 0.18 15.16
CA GLU A 64 -1.74 -0.32 14.47
C GLU A 64 -1.85 -0.10 12.96
N ALA A 65 -3.04 -0.26 12.39
CA ALA A 65 -3.32 0.07 11.00
C ALA A 65 -3.09 1.57 10.70
N LEU A 66 -3.57 2.47 11.56
CA LEU A 66 -3.35 3.91 11.43
C LEU A 66 -1.86 4.29 11.57
N SER A 67 -1.16 3.70 12.55
CA SER A 67 0.27 3.92 12.73
C SER A 67 1.08 3.49 11.50
N LEU A 68 0.72 2.38 10.87
CA LEU A 68 1.33 1.93 9.61
C LEU A 68 1.01 2.87 8.44
N PHE A 69 -0.20 3.41 8.38
CA PHE A 69 -0.58 4.37 7.34
C PHE A 69 0.23 5.67 7.43
N ASP A 70 0.48 6.18 8.63
CA ASP A 70 1.32 7.38 8.79
C ASP A 70 2.79 7.09 8.43
N GLN A 71 3.30 5.90 8.77
CA GLN A 71 4.63 5.47 8.31
C GLN A 71 4.71 5.32 6.78
N MET A 72 3.64 4.83 6.14
CA MET A 72 3.54 4.74 4.68
C MET A 72 3.67 6.13 4.04
N LYS A 73 2.95 7.14 4.54
CA LYS A 73 3.04 8.52 4.02
C LYS A 73 4.45 9.10 4.10
N LEU A 74 5.17 8.78 5.18
CA LEU A 74 6.56 9.23 5.37
C LEU A 74 7.56 8.44 4.50
N SER A 75 7.26 7.17 4.21
CA SER A 75 8.17 6.26 3.51
C SER A 75 8.01 6.29 1.99
N ILE A 76 6.81 6.62 1.48
CA ILE A 76 6.57 6.77 0.04
C ILE A 76 7.15 8.11 -0.39
N LYS A 77 8.43 8.08 -0.75
CA LYS A 77 9.07 9.17 -1.46
C LYS A 77 8.38 9.31 -2.83
N PRO A 78 7.93 10.51 -3.22
CA PRO A 78 7.45 10.75 -4.58
C PRO A 78 8.55 10.30 -5.55
N ASP A 79 8.21 9.39 -6.46
CA ASP A 79 9.15 8.96 -7.48
C ASP A 79 9.40 10.12 -8.46
N HIS A 80 10.46 10.05 -9.27
CA HIS A 80 10.75 11.06 -10.29
C HIS A 80 9.55 11.26 -11.24
N ILE A 81 8.78 10.18 -11.49
CA ILE A 81 7.53 10.22 -12.24
C ILE A 81 6.44 11.00 -11.48
N THR A 82 6.32 10.83 -10.16
CA THR A 82 5.38 11.61 -9.34
C THR A 82 5.75 13.09 -9.33
N PHE A 83 7.04 13.42 -9.28
CA PHE A 83 7.51 14.81 -9.37
C PHE A 83 7.16 15.42 -10.74
N VAL A 84 7.37 14.68 -11.83
CA VAL A 84 6.99 15.10 -13.19
C VAL A 84 5.47 15.23 -13.32
N SER A 85 4.67 14.30 -12.80
CA SER A 85 3.20 14.38 -12.82
C SER A 85 2.67 15.57 -12.02
N VAL A 86 3.30 15.88 -10.89
CA VAL A 86 2.97 17.08 -10.10
C VAL A 86 3.34 18.35 -10.88
N LEU A 87 4.51 18.40 -11.53
CA LEU A 87 4.88 19.52 -12.41
C LEU A 87 3.92 19.69 -13.59
N TYR A 88 3.50 18.60 -14.24
CA TYR A 88 2.50 18.65 -15.31
C TYR A 88 1.13 19.10 -14.81
N TYR A 89 0.73 18.68 -13.60
CA TYR A 89 -0.54 19.10 -12.99
C TYR A 89 -0.54 20.59 -12.59
N TYR A 90 0.63 21.12 -12.24
CA TYR A 90 0.86 22.55 -12.00
C TYR A 90 1.20 23.35 -13.26
N GLN A 91 1.02 22.79 -14.47
CA GLN A 91 0.92 23.60 -15.67
C GLN A 91 -0.57 23.97 -15.86
N PRO A 92 -1.06 25.08 -15.28
CA PRO A 92 -2.41 25.53 -15.56
C PRO A 92 -2.50 25.78 -17.06
N ALA A 93 -3.55 25.22 -17.65
CA ALA A 93 -3.92 25.39 -19.04
C ALA A 93 -4.03 26.90 -19.41
N VAL A 94 -2.94 27.53 -19.87
CA VAL A 94 -2.95 28.62 -20.84
C VAL A 94 -1.52 28.99 -21.28
N MET A 95 -1.39 29.30 -22.58
CA MET A 95 -0.24 29.71 -23.41
C MET A 95 0.28 28.55 -24.26
N LEU A 96 -0.05 28.45 -25.55
CA LEU A 96 -0.29 29.47 -26.60
C LEU A 96 -1.49 29.01 -27.45
N ALA A 97 -2.47 29.84 -27.81
CA ALA A 97 -2.38 30.91 -28.82
C ALA A 97 -1.88 30.40 -30.17
#